data_AF-A0AB35Q9H2-F1
#
_entry.id   AF-A0AB35Q9H2-F1
#
_cell.length_a   1.000
_cell.length_b   1.000
_cell.length_c   1.000
_cell.angle_alpha   90.00
_cell.angle_beta   90.00
_cell.angle_gamma   90.00
#
_symmetry.space_group_name_H-M   'P 1'
#
loop_
_entity.id
_entity.type
_entity.pdbx_description
1 polymer ?
#
loop_
_entity_poly.entity_id
_entity_poly.type
_entity_poly.pdbx_seq_one_letter_code
_entity_poly.pdbx_strand_id
1 'polypeptide(L)'
;MDKNLLKIGCGIIGSEIITTRENGDCKTVEITTTGSMNSHNIPAVIVFCEDKLTKDIITHSLHAIGEISHYSFKFIINGSWKNIITSLAGSLLYADELKKTGNTKVISTVGVIDGDITETQISTVISKCYEGDFLPDNLKDIRDSIKEHLTSFRLPDYIINKKNTTGRPELNIKKMLEEINEESIDSVLGQRIKELNLHLKKSSDNESKQILKNEIYFLEKEAEDTLEIIKISKNISSKKFKTKEKNGTYKLNYHSYLNKLASELSSRHFVTYGTGTPPPLLLIYRLVNKYNQKRWLEYVGPVLDFLTPIAKEQRERFSHNTYNDKIIS
;
A
#
# COMPACT_ATOMS: atom_id res chain seq x y z
N MET A 1 -7.39 28.46 -8.24
CA MET A 1 -8.33 27.88 -7.24
C MET A 1 -9.29 27.00 -8.01
N ASP A 2 -8.89 25.75 -8.25
CA ASP A 2 -9.65 24.85 -9.10
C ASP A 2 -10.73 24.13 -8.30
N LYS A 3 -11.98 24.50 -8.59
CA LYS A 3 -13.17 23.71 -8.30
C LYS A 3 -13.31 22.67 -9.41
N ASN A 4 -12.78 21.48 -9.19
CA ASN A 4 -13.20 20.24 -9.85
C ASN A 4 -12.88 19.06 -8.92
N LEU A 5 -13.46 19.09 -7.72
CA LEU A 5 -13.71 17.87 -6.96
C LEU A 5 -14.92 17.21 -7.62
N LEU A 6 -14.68 16.11 -8.34
CA LEU A 6 -15.71 15.13 -8.65
C LEU A 6 -16.34 14.68 -7.32
N LYS A 7 -17.41 15.36 -6.90
CA LYS A 7 -18.33 14.88 -5.88
C LYS A 7 -19.08 13.71 -6.48
N ILE A 8 -18.55 12.50 -6.30
CA ILE A 8 -19.37 11.30 -6.36
C ILE A 8 -20.07 11.20 -5.00
N GLY A 9 -21.01 12.11 -4.77
CA GLY A 9 -21.98 11.97 -3.68
C GLY A 9 -23.07 11.04 -4.17
N CYS A 10 -23.09 9.80 -3.67
CA CYS A 10 -24.26 8.95 -3.81
C CYS A 10 -25.37 9.58 -2.96
N GLY A 11 -26.40 10.15 -3.59
CA GLY A 11 -27.53 10.75 -2.89
C GLY A 11 -28.45 9.67 -2.31
N ILE A 12 -28.98 9.92 -1.11
CA ILE A 12 -30.05 9.13 -0.51
C ILE A 12 -31.37 9.59 -1.16
N ILE A 13 -32.09 8.67 -1.81
CA ILE A 13 -33.52 8.85 -2.11
C ILE A 13 -34.25 7.79 -1.29
N GLY A 14 -35.01 8.23 -0.30
CA GLY A 14 -35.83 7.35 0.52
C GLY A 14 -37.01 8.10 1.11
N SER A 15 -38.04 7.35 1.50
CA SER A 15 -39.18 7.84 2.26
C SER A 15 -39.24 7.14 3.61
N GLU A 16 -39.49 7.91 4.65
CA GLU A 16 -39.78 7.43 6.00
C GLU A 16 -41.28 7.57 6.22
N ILE A 17 -41.94 6.47 6.52
CA ILE A 17 -43.36 6.42 6.88
C ILE A 17 -43.44 6.00 8.34
N ILE A 18 -43.93 6.90 9.18
CA ILE A 18 -44.20 6.60 10.58
C ILE A 18 -45.70 6.33 10.71
N THR A 19 -46.04 5.08 11.00
CA THR A 19 -47.42 4.66 11.23
C THR A 19 -47.60 4.43 12.72
N THR A 20 -48.56 5.12 13.33
CA THR A 20 -48.91 4.90 14.73
C THR A 20 -50.27 4.23 14.78
N ARG A 21 -50.36 3.09 15.46
CA ARG A 21 -51.60 2.37 15.73
C ARG A 21 -51.83 2.31 17.24
N GLU A 22 -53.03 2.66 17.65
CA GLU A 22 -53.48 2.53 19.04
C GLU A 22 -54.44 1.36 19.11
N ASN A 23 -54.05 0.32 19.84
CA ASN A 23 -54.87 -0.87 20.10
C ASN A 23 -55.15 -0.91 21.62
N GLY A 24 -56.24 -0.27 22.03
CA GLY A 24 -56.57 -0.11 23.46
C GLY A 24 -55.49 0.71 24.18
N ASP A 25 -55.00 0.21 25.32
CA ASP A 25 -53.96 0.87 26.12
C ASP A 25 -52.53 0.71 25.54
N CYS A 26 -52.38 -0.01 24.42
CA CYS A 26 -51.10 -0.22 23.77
C CYS A 26 -50.96 0.67 22.53
N LYS A 27 -49.91 1.49 22.52
CA LYS A 27 -49.49 2.28 21.36
C LYS A 27 -48.35 1.57 20.64
N THR A 28 -48.58 1.20 19.39
CA THR A 28 -47.55 0.65 18.51
C THR A 28 -47.15 1.71 17.49
N VAL A 29 -45.87 2.08 17.48
CA VAL A 29 -45.29 2.95 16.46
C VAL A 29 -44.45 2.07 15.54
N GLU A 30 -44.83 2.04 14.27
CA GLU A 30 -44.15 1.31 13.21
C GLU A 30 -43.49 2.31 12.26
N ILE A 31 -42.15 2.26 12.19
CA ILE A 31 -41.36 3.12 11.30
C ILE A 31 -40.95 2.28 10.11
N THR A 32 -41.51 2.58 8.93
CA THR A 32 -41.14 1.93 7.67
C THR A 32 -40.26 2.87 6.87
N THR A 33 -38.99 2.49 6.69
CA THR A 33 -38.07 3.21 5.80
C THR A 33 -37.96 2.48 4.47
N THR A 34 -38.19 3.20 3.37
CA THR A 34 -37.97 2.67 2.02
C THR A 34 -36.94 3.55 1.32
N GLY A 35 -35.96 2.94 0.67
CA GLY A 35 -34.96 3.67 -0.10
C GLY A 35 -34.24 2.74 -1.06
N SER A 36 -33.87 3.25 -2.23
CA SER A 36 -33.02 2.50 -3.17
C SER A 36 -31.56 2.78 -2.83
N MET A 37 -30.90 1.86 -2.12
CA MET A 37 -29.44 1.87 -1.95
C MET A 37 -28.78 0.98 -3.01
N ASN A 38 -28.12 1.59 -4.00
CA ASN A 38 -27.17 0.85 -4.85
C ASN A 38 -25.71 0.98 -4.39
N SER A 39 -25.42 1.57 -3.24
CA SER A 39 -24.08 1.46 -2.63
C SER A 39 -24.16 1.26 -1.12
N HIS A 40 -23.80 0.06 -0.67
CA HIS A 40 -23.60 -0.23 0.74
C HIS A 40 -22.19 0.21 1.11
N ASN A 41 -22.06 1.06 2.15
CA ASN A 41 -20.75 1.48 2.63
C ASN A 41 -20.11 0.34 3.43
N ILE A 42 -19.26 -0.44 2.78
CA ILE A 42 -18.45 -1.47 3.43
C ILE A 42 -17.32 -0.77 4.21
N PRO A 43 -17.24 -0.92 5.54
CA PRO A 43 -16.17 -0.33 6.32
C PRO A 43 -14.82 -0.89 5.87
N ALA A 44 -13.86 0.02 5.72
CA ALA A 44 -12.52 -0.32 5.27
C ALA A 44 -11.78 -1.21 6.27
N VAL A 45 -10.93 -2.11 5.76
CA VAL A 45 -9.89 -2.76 6.57
C VAL A 45 -8.95 -1.67 7.09
N ILE A 46 -8.68 -1.67 8.38
CA ILE A 46 -7.73 -0.72 8.98
C ILE A 46 -6.33 -1.30 8.86
N VAL A 47 -5.46 -0.59 8.14
CA VAL A 47 -4.06 -0.98 7.94
C VAL A 47 -3.19 -0.01 8.75
N PHE A 48 -2.56 -0.51 9.80
CA PHE A 48 -1.56 0.22 10.57
C PHE A 48 -0.20 0.11 9.87
N CYS A 49 0.38 1.26 9.54
CA CYS A 49 1.69 1.37 8.89
C CYS A 49 2.64 2.18 9.76
N GLU A 50 3.94 1.94 9.65
CA GLU A 50 4.95 2.69 10.41
C GLU A 50 5.00 4.13 9.93
N ASP A 51 5.10 4.33 8.62
CA ASP A 51 5.31 5.64 8.02
C ASP A 51 4.56 5.81 6.69
N LYS A 52 4.83 6.93 6.02
CA LYS A 52 4.27 7.23 4.71
C LYS A 52 4.86 6.34 3.60
N LEU A 53 6.12 5.94 3.71
CA LEU A 53 6.79 5.08 2.72
C LEU A 53 6.06 3.74 2.61
N THR A 54 5.79 3.08 3.73
CA THR A 54 5.02 1.83 3.82
C THR A 54 3.68 1.97 3.09
N LYS A 55 2.91 3.01 3.45
CA LYS A 55 1.59 3.27 2.85
C LYS A 55 1.66 3.45 1.34
N ASP A 56 2.61 4.24 0.86
CA ASP A 56 2.75 4.56 -0.56
C ASP A 56 3.13 3.30 -1.37
N ILE A 57 3.98 2.42 -0.82
CA ILE A 57 4.34 1.13 -1.43
C ILE A 57 3.12 0.21 -1.54
N ILE A 58 2.35 0.04 -0.46
CA ILE A 58 1.15 -0.81 -0.47
C ILE A 58 0.14 -0.26 -1.48
N THR A 59 -0.12 1.04 -1.43
CA THR A 59 -1.07 1.70 -2.34
C THR A 59 -0.66 1.53 -3.79
N HIS A 60 0.62 1.76 -4.13
CA HIS A 60 1.11 1.55 -5.50
C HIS A 60 0.94 0.09 -5.94
N SER A 61 1.26 -0.86 -5.05
CA SER A 61 1.25 -2.28 -5.36
C SER A 61 -0.16 -2.82 -5.59
N LEU A 62 -1.12 -2.43 -4.73
CA LEU A 62 -2.53 -2.77 -4.92
C LEU A 62 -3.09 -2.17 -6.22
N HIS A 63 -2.66 -0.95 -6.59
CA HIS A 63 -3.08 -0.33 -7.86
C HIS A 63 -2.57 -1.12 -9.05
N ALA A 64 -1.30 -1.56 -9.00
CA ALA A 64 -0.66 -2.27 -10.10
C ALA A 64 -1.32 -3.62 -10.41
N ILE A 65 -1.89 -4.29 -9.41
CA ILE A 65 -2.59 -5.57 -9.58
C ILE A 65 -4.10 -5.42 -9.87
N GLY A 66 -4.61 -4.19 -9.98
CA GLY A 66 -6.02 -3.92 -10.32
C GLY A 66 -7.02 -4.13 -9.17
N GLU A 67 -6.55 -4.28 -7.93
CA GLU A 67 -7.39 -4.68 -6.79
C GLU A 67 -7.99 -3.47 -6.01
N ILE A 68 -7.52 -2.23 -6.26
CA ILE A 68 -8.02 -1.04 -5.55
C ILE A 68 -9.50 -0.75 -5.83
N SER A 69 -10.02 -1.09 -7.01
CA SER A 69 -11.43 -0.90 -7.34
C SER A 69 -12.37 -1.83 -6.55
N HIS A 70 -11.83 -2.84 -5.85
CA HIS A 70 -12.62 -3.88 -5.20
C HIS A 70 -12.48 -3.92 -3.67
N TYR A 71 -11.46 -3.28 -3.11
CA TYR A 71 -11.16 -3.30 -1.67
C TYR A 71 -11.07 -1.90 -1.06
N SER A 72 -11.67 -1.76 0.13
CA SER A 72 -11.64 -0.53 0.91
C SER A 72 -10.59 -0.66 2.02
N PHE A 73 -9.50 0.12 1.94
CA PHE A 73 -8.45 0.17 2.95
C PHE A 73 -8.36 1.55 3.58
N LYS A 74 -8.24 1.60 4.91
CA LYS A 74 -7.98 2.82 5.68
C LYS A 74 -6.61 2.71 6.34
N PHE A 75 -5.66 3.48 5.83
CA PHE A 75 -4.30 3.51 6.36
C PHE A 75 -4.16 4.46 7.56
N ILE A 76 -3.59 3.97 8.66
CA ILE A 76 -3.23 4.76 9.85
C ILE A 76 -1.71 4.71 10.01
N ILE A 77 -1.07 5.87 10.04
CA ILE A 77 0.38 6.00 10.21
C ILE A 77 0.70 6.16 11.69
N ASN A 78 1.45 5.20 12.25
CA ASN A 78 1.71 5.09 13.69
C ASN A 78 3.07 5.65 14.13
N GLY A 79 3.94 6.06 13.20
CA GLY A 79 5.24 6.68 13.43
C GLY A 79 6.33 5.75 13.98
N SER A 80 5.96 4.54 14.41
CA SER A 80 6.85 3.52 14.97
C SER A 80 6.19 2.16 14.87
N TRP A 81 6.94 1.13 14.46
CA TRP A 81 6.43 -0.25 14.44
C TRP A 81 5.93 -0.75 15.79
N LYS A 82 6.46 -0.23 16.91
CA LYS A 82 5.98 -0.61 18.26
C LYS A 82 4.54 -0.17 18.49
N ASN A 83 4.19 1.02 17.99
CA ASN A 83 2.84 1.56 18.10
C ASN A 83 1.86 0.75 17.26
N ILE A 84 2.29 0.15 16.15
CA ILE A 84 1.49 -0.81 15.37
C ILE A 84 1.08 -2.00 16.24
N ILE A 85 2.04 -2.59 16.96
CA ILE A 85 1.76 -3.72 17.86
C ILE A 85 0.77 -3.31 18.95
N THR A 86 0.96 -2.15 19.59
CA THR A 86 0.03 -1.66 20.62
C THR A 86 -1.37 -1.36 20.05
N SER A 87 -1.47 -0.80 18.84
CA SER A 87 -2.76 -0.55 18.19
C SER A 87 -3.48 -1.85 17.81
N LEU A 88 -2.74 -2.85 17.32
CA LEU A 88 -3.28 -4.19 17.06
C LEU A 88 -3.79 -4.84 18.34
N ALA A 89 -2.99 -4.84 19.40
CA ALA A 89 -3.35 -5.34 20.71
C ALA A 89 -4.71 -4.79 21.20
N GLY A 90 -4.89 -3.46 21.18
CA GLY A 90 -6.15 -2.83 21.58
C GLY A 90 -7.32 -3.16 20.64
N SER A 91 -7.08 -3.20 19.33
CA SER A 91 -8.11 -3.51 18.33
C SER A 91 -8.60 -4.95 18.44
N LEU A 92 -7.69 -5.89 18.64
CA LEU A 92 -7.98 -7.32 18.78
C LEU A 92 -8.73 -7.62 20.09
N LEU A 93 -8.32 -7.00 21.20
CA LEU A 93 -9.06 -7.07 22.46
C LEU A 93 -10.51 -6.61 22.30
N TYR A 94 -10.71 -5.46 21.67
CA TYR A 94 -12.05 -4.93 21.42
C TYR A 94 -12.86 -5.82 20.47
N ALA A 95 -12.22 -6.35 19.43
CA ALA A 95 -12.82 -7.31 18.51
C ALA A 95 -13.33 -8.56 19.23
N ASP A 96 -12.55 -9.11 20.15
CA ASP A 96 -12.92 -10.30 20.90
C ASP A 96 -14.07 -10.03 21.88
N GLU A 97 -14.08 -8.89 22.55
CA GLU A 97 -15.22 -8.48 23.39
C GLU A 97 -16.51 -8.32 22.57
N LEU A 98 -16.44 -7.73 21.37
CA LEU A 98 -17.60 -7.65 20.47
C LEU A 98 -18.10 -9.04 20.05
N LYS A 99 -17.20 -9.95 19.67
CA LYS A 99 -17.55 -11.33 19.31
C LYS A 99 -18.21 -12.08 20.47
N LYS A 100 -17.75 -11.87 21.72
CA LYS A 100 -18.38 -12.45 22.92
C LYS A 100 -19.83 -12.00 23.11
N THR A 101 -20.18 -10.78 22.67
CA THR A 101 -21.58 -10.31 22.67
C THR A 101 -22.44 -10.88 21.53
N GLY A 102 -21.87 -11.73 20.67
CA GLY A 102 -22.56 -12.34 19.53
C GLY A 102 -22.46 -11.54 18.22
N ASN A 103 -21.75 -10.40 18.22
CA ASN A 103 -21.61 -9.56 17.04
C ASN A 103 -20.56 -10.14 16.06
N THR A 104 -20.96 -10.48 14.85
CA THR A 104 -20.04 -11.01 13.83
C THR A 104 -19.45 -9.92 12.93
N LYS A 105 -19.98 -8.70 13.00
CA LYS A 105 -19.58 -7.53 12.19
C LYS A 105 -18.46 -6.72 12.84
N VAL A 106 -17.33 -7.37 13.04
CA VAL A 106 -16.11 -6.74 13.54
C VAL A 106 -15.27 -6.20 12.38
N ILE A 107 -14.65 -5.03 12.53
CA ILE A 107 -13.75 -4.47 11.51
C ILE A 107 -12.40 -5.17 11.58
N SER A 108 -11.89 -5.61 10.43
CA SER A 108 -10.57 -6.23 10.35
C SER A 108 -9.47 -5.18 10.47
N THR A 109 -8.47 -5.48 11.30
CA THR A 109 -7.31 -4.61 11.55
C THR A 109 -6.02 -5.37 11.33
N VAL A 110 -5.08 -4.78 10.62
CA VAL A 110 -3.82 -5.42 10.25
C VAL A 110 -2.64 -4.47 10.43
N GLY A 111 -1.48 -5.01 10.80
CA GLY A 111 -0.23 -4.27 10.88
C GLY A 111 0.71 -4.63 9.75
N VAL A 112 1.36 -3.63 9.15
CA VAL A 112 2.42 -3.83 8.17
C VAL A 112 3.68 -3.13 8.66
N ILE A 113 4.77 -3.89 8.80
CA ILE A 113 6.09 -3.39 9.17
C ILE A 113 7.09 -3.50 8.01
N ASP A 114 8.17 -2.75 8.10
CA ASP A 114 9.15 -2.54 7.04
C ASP A 114 10.05 -3.76 6.70
N GLY A 115 9.93 -4.86 7.46
CA GLY A 115 10.66 -6.10 7.21
C GLY A 115 12.09 -6.16 7.75
N ASP A 116 12.52 -5.14 8.50
CA ASP A 116 13.82 -5.10 9.17
C ASP A 116 13.78 -5.41 10.67
N ILE A 117 12.60 -5.78 11.17
CA ILE A 117 12.37 -6.16 12.57
C ILE A 117 12.38 -7.68 12.71
N THR A 118 13.13 -8.18 13.68
CA THR A 118 13.22 -9.62 13.96
C THR A 118 12.01 -10.13 14.76
N GLU A 119 11.67 -11.42 14.62
CA GLU A 119 10.59 -12.05 15.39
C GLU A 119 10.82 -11.94 16.91
N THR A 120 12.08 -12.00 17.36
CA THR A 120 12.45 -11.81 18.77
C THR A 120 12.10 -10.41 19.26
N GLN A 121 12.31 -9.38 18.44
CA GLN A 121 11.91 -8.01 18.78
C GLN A 121 10.39 -7.85 18.83
N ILE A 122 9.67 -8.41 17.86
CA ILE A 122 8.20 -8.43 17.84
C ILE A 122 7.67 -9.09 19.11
N SER A 123 8.15 -10.30 19.40
CA SER A 123 7.78 -11.06 20.60
C SER A 123 8.04 -10.30 21.90
N THR A 124 9.18 -9.62 21.99
CA THR A 124 9.52 -8.83 23.18
C THR A 124 8.57 -7.66 23.37
N VAL A 125 8.18 -6.96 22.30
CA VAL A 125 7.23 -5.84 22.41
C VAL A 125 5.84 -6.35 22.77
N ILE A 126 5.38 -7.44 22.16
CA ILE A 126 4.08 -8.05 22.51
C ILE A 126 4.04 -8.39 24.02
N SER A 127 5.09 -9.01 24.56
CA SER A 127 5.15 -9.32 25.99
C SER A 127 5.13 -8.09 26.90
N LYS A 128 5.54 -6.92 26.40
CA LYS A 128 5.54 -5.65 27.15
C LYS A 128 4.27 -4.81 26.93
N CYS A 129 3.45 -5.14 25.93
CA CYS A 129 2.18 -4.44 25.72
C CYS A 129 1.22 -4.62 26.90
N TYR A 130 1.45 -5.65 27.72
CA TYR A 130 0.60 -6.00 28.85
C TYR A 130 1.47 -6.15 30.10
N GLU A 131 1.53 -5.08 30.88
CA GLU A 131 2.19 -5.03 32.19
C GLU A 131 1.16 -4.58 33.24
N GLY A 132 1.14 -5.20 34.43
CA GLY A 132 0.24 -4.85 35.54
C GLY A 132 -0.27 -6.06 36.34
N ASP A 133 -0.95 -5.79 37.46
CA ASP A 133 -1.46 -6.84 38.37
C ASP A 133 -2.74 -7.53 37.85
N PHE A 134 -3.40 -6.95 36.85
CA PHE A 134 -4.64 -7.46 36.25
C PHE A 134 -4.45 -7.69 34.75
N LEU A 135 -3.73 -8.75 34.43
CA LEU A 135 -3.50 -9.22 33.08
C LEU A 135 -4.72 -10.01 32.57
N PRO A 136 -5.20 -9.79 31.33
CA PRO A 136 -6.25 -10.62 30.75
C PRO A 136 -5.86 -12.11 30.72
N ASP A 137 -6.78 -13.01 31.07
CA ASP A 137 -6.50 -14.46 31.03
C ASP A 137 -6.16 -14.97 29.62
N ASN A 138 -6.62 -14.26 28.58
CA ASN A 138 -6.43 -14.57 27.16
C ASN A 138 -5.16 -13.93 26.53
N LEU A 139 -4.17 -13.50 27.32
CA LEU A 139 -2.97 -12.84 26.79
C LEU A 139 -2.14 -13.66 25.80
N LYS A 140 -2.09 -14.99 25.98
CA LYS A 140 -1.41 -15.87 25.03
C LYS A 140 -2.14 -15.86 23.68
N ASP A 141 -3.46 -15.95 23.71
CA ASP A 141 -4.31 -15.91 22.51
C ASP A 141 -4.19 -14.57 21.79
N ILE A 142 -4.08 -13.46 22.53
CA ILE A 142 -3.86 -12.14 21.96
C ILE A 142 -2.48 -12.03 21.31
N ARG A 143 -1.45 -12.59 21.93
CA ARG A 143 -0.09 -12.60 21.34
C ARG A 143 -0.06 -13.36 20.01
N ASP A 144 -0.71 -14.51 19.97
CA ASP A 144 -0.80 -15.31 18.75
C ASP A 144 -1.66 -14.59 17.70
N SER A 145 -2.77 -13.96 18.13
CA SER A 145 -3.62 -13.11 17.27
C SER A 145 -2.84 -11.92 16.69
N ILE A 146 -1.99 -11.25 17.47
CA ILE A 146 -1.14 -10.15 16.95
C ILE A 146 -0.21 -10.67 15.86
N LYS A 147 0.40 -11.85 16.04
CA LYS A 147 1.25 -12.44 15.00
C LYS A 147 0.46 -12.76 13.73
N GLU A 148 -0.75 -13.28 13.86
CA GLU A 148 -1.64 -13.55 12.74
C GLU A 148 -2.11 -12.30 12.01
N HIS A 149 -2.17 -11.15 12.68
CA HIS A 149 -2.61 -9.87 12.11
C HIS A 149 -1.45 -8.95 11.70
N LEU A 150 -0.21 -9.42 11.78
CA LEU A 150 1.01 -8.66 11.47
C LEU A 150 1.73 -9.29 10.28
N THR A 151 1.99 -8.48 9.25
CA THR A 151 2.79 -8.88 8.10
C THR A 151 3.95 -7.89 7.89
N SER A 152 4.91 -8.26 7.04
CA SER A 152 6.05 -7.42 6.72
C SER A 152 6.45 -7.54 5.27
N PHE A 153 7.06 -6.48 4.73
CA PHE A 153 7.78 -6.62 3.47
C PHE A 153 8.93 -7.62 3.59
N ARG A 154 9.31 -8.26 2.47
CA ARG A 154 10.43 -9.20 2.45
C ARG A 154 11.70 -8.50 1.98
N LEU A 155 12.61 -8.25 2.91
CA LEU A 155 13.95 -7.80 2.60
C LEU A 155 14.88 -9.00 2.34
N PRO A 156 15.78 -8.93 1.35
CA PRO A 156 16.72 -10.02 1.11
C PRO A 156 17.83 -10.05 2.16
N ASP A 157 18.39 -11.24 2.41
CA ASP A 157 19.37 -11.46 3.49
C ASP A 157 20.60 -10.56 3.39
N TYR A 158 21.09 -10.25 2.19
CA TYR A 158 22.23 -9.35 2.02
C TYR A 158 21.92 -7.90 2.45
N ILE A 159 20.64 -7.50 2.47
CA ILE A 159 20.18 -6.21 3.02
C ILE A 159 20.03 -6.31 4.53
N ILE A 160 19.41 -7.37 5.06
CA ILE A 160 19.19 -7.58 6.50
C ILE A 160 20.52 -7.78 7.25
N ASN A 161 21.44 -8.53 6.68
CA ASN A 161 22.74 -8.85 7.30
C ASN A 161 23.78 -7.74 7.14
N LYS A 162 23.44 -6.67 6.41
CA LYS A 162 24.34 -5.52 6.26
C LYS A 162 24.54 -4.81 7.60
N LYS A 163 25.74 -4.95 8.17
CA LYS A 163 26.13 -4.32 9.44
C LYS A 163 26.17 -2.80 9.32
N ASN A 164 26.02 -2.11 10.45
CA ASN A 164 26.14 -0.65 10.57
C ASN A 164 25.31 0.14 9.53
N THR A 165 24.09 -0.32 9.25
CA THR A 165 23.17 0.31 8.30
C THR A 165 21.79 0.49 8.91
N THR A 166 21.14 1.63 8.69
CA THR A 166 19.72 1.93 8.95
C THR A 166 19.03 2.43 7.68
N GLY A 167 17.69 2.41 7.65
CA GLY A 167 16.90 2.70 6.45
C GLY A 167 17.02 1.56 5.45
N ARG A 168 16.79 0.32 5.92
CA ARG A 168 16.92 -0.87 5.06
C ARG A 168 15.88 -0.90 3.94
N PRO A 169 14.61 -0.49 4.14
CA PRO A 169 13.64 -0.39 3.06
C PRO A 169 14.12 0.53 1.93
N GLU A 170 14.63 1.71 2.25
CA GLU A 170 15.13 2.68 1.27
C GLU A 170 16.40 2.16 0.57
N LEU A 171 17.27 1.46 1.30
CA LEU A 171 18.41 0.79 0.69
C LEU A 171 17.98 -0.33 -0.26
N ASN A 172 16.94 -1.10 0.07
CA ASN A 172 16.41 -2.13 -0.81
C ASN A 172 15.84 -1.51 -2.09
N ILE A 173 15.03 -0.44 -1.97
CA ILE A 173 14.51 0.31 -3.12
C ILE A 173 15.66 0.86 -3.98
N LYS A 174 16.69 1.42 -3.33
CA LYS A 174 17.91 1.85 -4.04
C LYS A 174 18.50 0.72 -4.86
N LYS A 175 18.63 -0.47 -4.28
CA LYS A 175 19.23 -1.61 -4.96
C LYS A 175 18.36 -2.12 -6.11
N MET A 176 17.06 -2.25 -5.90
CA MET A 176 16.12 -2.65 -6.96
C MET A 176 16.15 -1.69 -8.16
N LEU A 177 16.27 -0.38 -7.91
CA LEU A 177 16.43 0.61 -8.99
C LEU A 177 17.78 0.48 -9.69
N GLU A 178 18.87 0.29 -8.94
CA GLU A 178 20.24 0.17 -9.49
C GLU A 178 20.49 -1.12 -10.27
N GLU A 179 19.71 -2.17 -9.99
CA GLU A 179 19.70 -3.48 -10.66
C GLU A 179 19.11 -3.40 -12.08
N ILE A 180 18.27 -2.40 -12.38
CA ILE A 180 17.74 -2.17 -13.73
C ILE A 180 18.90 -1.83 -14.67
N ASN A 181 18.91 -2.47 -15.83
CA ASN A 181 19.91 -2.32 -16.89
C ASN A 181 19.25 -2.29 -18.28
N GLU A 182 20.04 -2.09 -19.33
CA GLU A 182 19.54 -2.03 -20.71
C GLU A 182 18.77 -3.29 -21.12
N GLU A 183 19.24 -4.48 -20.72
CA GLU A 183 18.58 -5.76 -21.02
C GLU A 183 17.18 -5.84 -20.40
N SER A 184 17.04 -5.44 -19.14
CA SER A 184 15.74 -5.42 -18.46
C SER A 184 14.77 -4.42 -19.10
N ILE A 185 15.26 -3.29 -19.62
CA ILE A 185 14.44 -2.31 -20.35
C ILE A 185 14.05 -2.86 -21.72
N ASP A 186 14.98 -3.45 -22.47
CA ASP A 186 14.71 -4.05 -23.79
C ASP A 186 13.73 -5.23 -23.68
N SER A 187 13.78 -5.99 -22.59
CA SER A 187 12.81 -7.07 -22.33
C SER A 187 11.36 -6.58 -22.26
N VAL A 188 11.14 -5.31 -21.88
CA VAL A 188 9.80 -4.71 -21.73
C VAL A 188 9.42 -3.89 -22.96
N LEU A 189 10.34 -3.09 -23.50
CA LEU A 189 10.05 -2.15 -24.60
C LEU A 189 10.42 -2.70 -25.98
N GLY A 190 11.42 -3.58 -26.05
CA GLY A 190 12.09 -3.99 -27.28
C GLY A 190 11.18 -4.68 -28.28
N GLN A 191 10.27 -5.55 -27.80
CA GLN A 191 9.28 -6.19 -28.68
C GLN A 191 8.36 -5.15 -29.34
N ARG A 192 7.81 -4.23 -28.55
CA ARG A 192 6.91 -3.17 -29.05
C ARG A 192 7.64 -2.27 -30.05
N ILE A 193 8.88 -1.87 -29.77
CA ILE A 193 9.71 -1.07 -30.68
C ILE A 193 9.94 -1.82 -31.99
N LYS A 194 10.24 -3.13 -31.95
CA LYS A 194 10.43 -3.96 -33.15
C LYS A 194 9.16 -4.05 -34.00
N GLU A 195 8.01 -4.25 -33.36
CA GLU A 195 6.70 -4.29 -34.03
C GLU A 195 6.38 -2.95 -34.70
N LEU A 196 6.52 -1.84 -33.99
CA LEU A 196 6.28 -0.49 -34.52
C LEU A 196 7.20 -0.19 -35.71
N ASN A 197 8.47 -0.58 -35.64
CA ASN A 197 9.41 -0.44 -36.75
C ASN A 197 9.00 -1.27 -37.99
N LEU A 198 8.44 -2.47 -37.78
CA LEU A 198 7.92 -3.28 -38.88
C LEU A 198 6.68 -2.63 -39.53
N HIS A 199 5.77 -2.09 -38.72
CA HIS A 199 4.61 -1.34 -39.22
C HIS A 199 5.02 -0.07 -39.96
N LEU A 200 6.03 0.65 -39.47
CA LEU A 200 6.55 1.86 -40.10
C LEU A 200 7.08 1.58 -41.52
N LYS A 201 7.78 0.45 -41.71
CA LYS A 201 8.29 0.02 -43.03
C LYS A 201 7.18 -0.35 -44.01
N LYS A 202 6.05 -0.86 -43.53
CA LYS A 202 4.91 -1.30 -44.35
C LYS A 202 3.91 -0.18 -44.65
N SER A 203 3.90 0.88 -43.85
CA SER A 203 2.99 2.01 -44.04
C SER A 203 3.32 2.77 -45.33
N SER A 204 2.31 3.06 -46.14
CA SER A 204 2.42 3.95 -47.31
C SER A 204 2.04 5.40 -47.00
N ASP A 205 1.18 5.60 -45.99
CA ASP A 205 0.64 6.90 -45.59
C ASP A 205 1.60 7.70 -44.70
N ASN A 206 1.71 9.00 -44.95
CA ASN A 206 2.63 9.90 -44.25
C ASN A 206 2.17 10.22 -42.81
N GLU A 207 0.87 10.33 -42.57
CA GLU A 207 0.33 10.64 -41.24
C GLU A 207 0.58 9.47 -40.28
N SER A 208 0.25 8.25 -40.72
CA SER A 208 0.51 7.01 -40.01
C SER A 208 2.00 6.80 -39.73
N LYS A 209 2.88 7.13 -40.69
CA LYS A 209 4.33 7.09 -40.47
C LYS A 209 4.77 8.04 -39.37
N GLN A 210 4.21 9.24 -39.31
CA GLN A 210 4.57 10.22 -38.29
C GLN A 210 4.13 9.77 -36.89
N ILE A 211 2.91 9.22 -36.77
CA ILE A 211 2.41 8.67 -35.50
C ILE A 211 3.33 7.54 -35.00
N LEU A 212 3.66 6.58 -35.87
CA LEU A 212 4.55 5.46 -35.51
C LEU A 212 5.95 5.94 -35.11
N LYS A 213 6.52 6.91 -35.83
CA LYS A 213 7.82 7.53 -35.47
C LYS A 213 7.76 8.20 -34.11
N ASN A 214 6.69 8.92 -33.81
CA ASN A 214 6.52 9.57 -32.52
C ASN A 214 6.43 8.54 -31.39
N GLU A 215 5.67 7.45 -31.57
CA GLU A 215 5.56 6.39 -30.56
C GLU A 215 6.90 5.70 -30.31
N ILE A 216 7.64 5.35 -31.38
CA ILE A 216 9.00 4.80 -31.28
C ILE A 216 9.92 5.76 -30.52
N TYR A 217 9.92 7.04 -30.90
CA TYR A 217 10.72 8.07 -30.24
C TYR A 217 10.42 8.16 -28.74
N PHE A 218 9.15 8.12 -28.32
CA PHE A 218 8.80 8.15 -26.89
C PHE A 218 9.26 6.89 -26.14
N LEU A 219 9.21 5.71 -26.75
CA LEU A 219 9.71 4.48 -26.13
C LEU A 219 11.24 4.47 -26.00
N GLU A 220 11.94 4.93 -27.03
CA GLU A 220 13.40 5.10 -26.98
C GLU A 220 13.80 6.13 -25.93
N LYS A 221 13.08 7.26 -25.84
CA LYS A 221 13.28 8.26 -24.79
C LYS A 221 12.95 7.73 -23.40
N GLU A 222 11.96 6.84 -23.27
CA GLU A 222 11.66 6.20 -21.99
C GLU A 222 12.87 5.40 -21.50
N ALA A 223 13.52 4.66 -22.39
CA ALA A 223 14.73 3.89 -22.07
C ALA A 223 15.89 4.81 -21.67
N GLU A 224 16.15 5.86 -22.44
CA GLU A 224 17.20 6.85 -22.15
C GLU A 224 16.98 7.55 -20.79
N ASP A 225 15.77 8.07 -20.56
CA ASP A 225 15.39 8.75 -19.31
C ASP A 225 15.54 7.80 -18.11
N THR A 226 15.13 6.53 -18.26
CA THR A 226 15.26 5.51 -17.21
C THR A 226 16.71 5.26 -16.84
N LEU A 227 17.59 5.09 -17.84
CA LEU A 227 19.02 4.90 -17.63
C LEU A 227 19.67 6.12 -16.97
N GLU A 228 19.24 7.33 -17.35
CA GLU A 228 19.71 8.56 -16.72
C GLU A 228 19.32 8.63 -15.23
N ILE A 229 18.08 8.29 -14.89
CA ILE A 229 17.61 8.22 -13.49
C ILE A 229 18.44 7.23 -12.68
N ILE A 230 18.71 6.05 -13.23
CA ILE A 230 19.55 5.02 -12.60
C ILE A 230 20.97 5.54 -12.37
N LYS A 231 21.54 6.22 -13.37
CA LYS A 231 22.87 6.84 -13.28
C LYS A 231 22.93 7.90 -12.17
N ILE A 232 21.92 8.77 -12.09
CA ILE A 232 21.79 9.76 -11.01
C ILE A 232 21.77 9.06 -9.65
N SER A 233 20.97 8.00 -9.53
CA SER A 233 20.87 7.21 -8.31
C SER A 233 22.21 6.62 -7.88
N LYS A 234 22.96 6.02 -8.80
CA LYS A 234 24.30 5.44 -8.60
C LYS A 234 25.32 6.51 -8.17
N ASN A 235 25.18 7.73 -8.67
CA ASN A 235 26.08 8.85 -8.35
C ASN A 235 25.84 9.48 -6.97
N ILE A 236 24.75 9.16 -6.28
CA ILE A 236 24.54 9.60 -4.89
C ILE A 236 25.51 8.83 -3.98
N SER A 237 26.67 9.46 -3.71
CA SER A 237 27.77 8.88 -2.94
C SER A 237 27.32 8.34 -1.58
N SER A 238 27.84 7.16 -1.22
CA SER A 238 27.61 6.56 0.11
C SER A 238 28.08 7.46 1.26
N LYS A 239 29.04 8.37 1.01
CA LYS A 239 29.48 9.38 1.98
C LYS A 239 28.33 10.29 2.44
N LYS A 240 27.35 10.59 1.57
CA LYS A 240 26.16 11.40 1.90
C LYS A 240 25.22 10.71 2.90
N PHE A 241 25.41 9.41 3.17
CA PHE A 241 24.64 8.62 4.13
C PHE A 241 25.42 8.30 5.41
N LYS A 242 26.67 8.75 5.54
CA LYS A 242 27.45 8.51 6.76
C LYS A 242 26.95 9.41 7.88
N THR A 243 26.51 8.80 8.97
CA THR A 243 26.16 9.49 10.23
C THR A 243 27.14 9.05 11.31
N LYS A 244 27.69 10.00 12.07
CA LYS A 244 28.58 9.72 13.19
C LYS A 244 27.75 9.31 14.41
N GLU A 245 28.08 8.18 15.00
CA GLU A 245 27.46 7.66 16.22
C GLU A 245 28.13 8.23 17.48
N LYS A 246 27.45 8.13 18.63
CA LYS A 246 27.91 8.68 19.92
C LYS A 246 29.24 8.09 20.39
N ASN A 247 29.51 6.84 20.05
CA ASN A 247 30.76 6.10 20.33
C ASN A 247 31.89 6.42 19.33
N GLY A 248 31.70 7.36 18.41
CA GLY A 248 32.69 7.75 17.41
C GLY A 248 32.72 6.89 16.14
N THR A 249 31.91 5.83 16.05
CA THR A 249 31.80 5.02 14.82
C THR A 249 30.92 5.70 13.77
N TYR A 250 30.99 5.23 12.52
CA TYR A 250 30.14 5.71 11.43
C TYR A 250 29.14 4.64 11.03
N LYS A 251 27.88 5.04 10.90
CA LYS A 251 26.78 4.22 10.38
C LYS A 251 26.30 4.77 9.04
N LEU A 252 25.86 3.89 8.15
CA LEU A 252 25.14 4.31 6.95
C LEU A 252 23.65 4.46 7.26
N ASN A 253 23.06 5.61 6.96
CA ASN A 253 21.65 5.91 7.19
C ASN A 253 20.97 6.30 5.86
N TYR A 254 20.15 5.39 5.35
CA TYR A 254 19.48 5.52 4.05
C TYR A 254 18.08 6.12 4.12
N HIS A 255 17.52 6.48 5.29
CA HIS A 255 16.17 7.09 5.36
C HIS A 255 16.01 8.35 4.50
N SER A 256 17.12 9.08 4.29
CA SER A 256 17.12 10.28 3.44
C SER A 256 17.34 10.01 1.94
N TYR A 257 17.60 8.76 1.54
CA TYR A 257 17.94 8.40 0.16
C TYR A 257 16.87 8.84 -0.83
N LEU A 258 15.62 8.48 -0.57
CA LEU A 258 14.53 8.76 -1.48
C LEU A 258 14.30 10.27 -1.64
N ASN A 259 14.38 11.04 -0.55
CA ASN A 259 14.29 12.50 -0.59
C ASN A 259 15.47 13.13 -1.35
N LYS A 260 16.68 12.59 -1.20
CA LYS A 260 17.86 13.06 -1.96
C LYS A 260 17.71 12.75 -3.44
N LEU A 261 17.29 11.55 -3.81
CA LEU A 261 17.04 11.20 -5.20
C LEU A 261 15.95 12.10 -5.79
N ALA A 262 14.84 12.30 -5.07
CA ALA A 262 13.78 13.22 -5.47
C ALA A 262 14.31 14.63 -5.78
N SER A 263 15.18 15.17 -4.93
CA SER A 263 15.82 16.47 -5.14
C SER A 263 16.71 16.50 -6.38
N GLU A 264 17.53 15.47 -6.60
CA GLU A 264 18.44 15.38 -7.76
C GLU A 264 17.67 15.17 -9.08
N LEU A 265 16.49 14.55 -9.04
CA LEU A 265 15.61 14.39 -10.20
C LEU A 265 14.81 15.66 -10.51
N SER A 266 14.40 16.42 -9.49
CA SER A 266 13.57 17.62 -9.66
C SER A 266 14.23 18.74 -10.45
N SER A 267 15.56 18.75 -10.54
CA SER A 267 16.35 19.72 -11.30
C SER A 267 16.57 19.32 -12.76
N ARG A 268 16.04 18.17 -13.20
CA ARG A 268 16.22 17.65 -14.55
C ARG A 268 14.91 17.56 -15.31
N HIS A 269 15.02 17.59 -16.64
CA HIS A 269 13.90 17.40 -17.53
C HIS A 269 13.98 16.01 -18.17
N PHE A 270 12.95 15.20 -17.97
CA PHE A 270 12.76 13.90 -18.59
C PHE A 270 11.61 14.00 -19.59
N VAL A 271 11.83 13.54 -20.81
CA VAL A 271 10.82 13.62 -21.89
C VAL A 271 9.59 12.79 -21.54
N THR A 272 9.82 11.63 -20.94
CA THR A 272 8.80 10.61 -20.69
C THR A 272 8.19 10.72 -19.30
N TYR A 273 8.97 11.23 -18.34
CA TYR A 273 8.59 11.33 -16.93
C TYR A 273 8.42 12.79 -16.51
N GLY A 274 7.62 13.54 -17.29
CA GLY A 274 7.49 14.99 -17.25
C GLY A 274 7.35 15.63 -15.86
N THR A 275 7.54 16.96 -15.82
CA THR A 275 7.63 17.80 -14.61
C THR A 275 6.35 17.88 -13.76
N GLY A 276 5.24 17.29 -14.22
CA GLY A 276 3.98 17.21 -13.50
C GLY A 276 3.76 15.82 -12.93
N THR A 277 3.95 15.69 -11.61
CA THR A 277 3.36 14.66 -10.72
C THR A 277 3.14 13.27 -11.37
N PRO A 278 3.98 12.30 -11.01
CA PRO A 278 3.86 11.80 -9.64
C PRO A 278 5.03 12.28 -8.77
N PRO A 279 4.88 12.29 -7.43
CA PRO A 279 6.01 12.55 -6.55
C PRO A 279 7.20 11.66 -6.97
N PRO A 280 8.45 12.13 -6.94
CA PRO A 280 9.59 11.33 -7.42
C PRO A 280 9.68 9.92 -6.81
N LEU A 281 9.11 9.73 -5.62
CA LEU A 281 8.88 8.43 -4.98
C LEU A 281 8.04 7.46 -5.83
N LEU A 282 6.89 7.90 -6.31
CA LEU A 282 5.98 7.08 -7.11
C LEU A 282 6.57 6.79 -8.49
N LEU A 283 7.39 7.69 -9.05
CA LEU A 283 8.19 7.38 -10.24
C LEU A 283 9.13 6.20 -9.99
N ILE A 284 9.86 6.20 -8.87
CA ILE A 284 10.78 5.10 -8.53
C ILE A 284 10.03 3.77 -8.42
N TYR A 285 8.88 3.74 -7.74
CA TYR A 285 8.09 2.50 -7.62
C TYR A 285 7.61 2.00 -8.98
N ARG A 286 7.15 2.91 -9.85
CA ARG A 286 6.75 2.56 -11.22
C ARG A 286 7.90 1.98 -12.02
N LEU A 287 9.10 2.57 -11.95
CA LEU A 287 10.28 2.07 -12.65
C LEU A 287 10.68 0.68 -12.16
N VAL A 288 10.75 0.49 -10.83
CA VAL A 288 11.11 -0.80 -10.24
C VAL A 288 10.05 -1.85 -10.56
N ASN A 289 8.77 -1.53 -10.44
CA ASN A 289 7.69 -2.47 -10.77
C ASN A 289 7.65 -2.83 -12.27
N LYS A 290 7.95 -1.87 -13.17
CA LYS A 290 7.95 -2.10 -14.62
C LYS A 290 9.18 -2.89 -15.10
N TYR A 291 10.38 -2.50 -14.67
CA TYR A 291 11.64 -3.03 -15.22
C TYR A 291 12.39 -4.00 -14.30
N ASN A 292 12.02 -4.08 -13.02
CA ASN A 292 12.54 -5.07 -12.07
C ASN A 292 11.39 -5.75 -11.31
N GLN A 293 10.38 -6.17 -12.07
CA GLN A 293 9.10 -6.67 -11.56
C GLN A 293 9.29 -7.85 -10.59
N LYS A 294 10.22 -8.77 -10.89
CA LYS A 294 10.50 -9.93 -10.04
C LYS A 294 10.91 -9.50 -8.62
N ARG A 295 11.89 -8.59 -8.50
CA ARG A 295 12.34 -8.09 -7.19
C ARG A 295 11.26 -7.28 -6.49
N TRP A 296 10.46 -6.52 -7.24
CA TRP A 296 9.31 -5.80 -6.69
C TRP A 296 8.31 -6.76 -6.05
N LEU A 297 7.87 -7.79 -6.78
CA LEU A 297 6.93 -8.80 -6.29
C LEU A 297 7.50 -9.62 -5.13
N GLU A 298 8.79 -9.96 -5.15
CA GLU A 298 9.45 -10.59 -4.01
C GLU A 298 9.38 -9.73 -2.74
N TYR A 299 9.50 -8.40 -2.88
CA TYR A 299 9.49 -7.45 -1.78
C TYR A 299 8.07 -7.23 -1.20
N VAL A 300 7.08 -6.99 -2.07
CA VAL A 300 5.71 -6.61 -1.66
C VAL A 300 4.74 -7.79 -1.54
N GLY A 301 5.04 -8.92 -2.18
CA GLY A 301 4.18 -10.11 -2.27
C GLY A 301 3.60 -10.56 -0.93
N PRO A 302 4.42 -10.77 0.13
CA PRO A 302 3.90 -11.19 1.43
C PRO A 302 2.83 -10.27 2.03
N VAL A 303 2.91 -8.96 1.74
CA VAL A 303 1.90 -7.99 2.20
C VAL A 303 0.65 -8.07 1.33
N LEU A 304 0.79 -8.22 0.01
CA LEU A 304 -0.36 -8.32 -0.90
C LEU A 304 -1.15 -9.62 -0.69
N ASP A 305 -0.45 -10.74 -0.53
CA ASP A 305 -1.01 -12.07 -0.27
C ASP A 305 -1.74 -12.10 1.08
N PHE A 306 -1.32 -11.25 2.01
CA PHE A 306 -1.94 -11.11 3.33
C PHE A 306 -3.17 -10.18 3.31
N LEU A 307 -3.06 -9.01 2.67
CA LEU A 307 -4.13 -8.00 2.66
C LEU A 307 -5.33 -8.39 1.80
N THR A 308 -5.10 -9.05 0.67
CA THR A 308 -6.15 -9.36 -0.31
C THR A 308 -7.24 -10.28 0.27
N PRO A 309 -6.92 -11.43 0.91
CA PRO A 309 -7.94 -12.27 1.54
C PRO A 309 -8.71 -11.56 2.67
N ILE A 310 -8.03 -10.77 3.49
CA ILE A 310 -8.65 -10.03 4.61
C ILE A 310 -9.65 -9.00 4.09
N ALA A 311 -9.32 -8.33 2.98
CA ALA A 311 -10.24 -7.39 2.35
C ALA A 311 -11.46 -8.07 1.73
N LYS A 312 -11.29 -9.27 1.16
CA LYS A 312 -12.40 -10.11 0.68
C LYS A 312 -13.31 -10.51 1.83
N GLU A 313 -12.75 -11.04 2.91
CA GLU A 313 -13.50 -11.44 4.10
C GLU A 313 -14.25 -10.26 4.73
N GLN A 314 -13.59 -9.09 4.86
CA GLN A 314 -14.23 -7.86 5.33
C GLN A 314 -15.42 -7.48 4.44
N ARG A 315 -15.26 -7.57 3.12
CA ARG A 315 -16.34 -7.28 2.19
C ARG A 315 -17.51 -8.25 2.32
N GLU A 316 -17.23 -9.54 2.49
CA GLU A 316 -18.24 -10.58 2.71
C GLU A 316 -18.98 -10.40 4.03
N ARG A 317 -18.25 -10.18 5.14
CA ARG A 317 -18.77 -9.95 6.50
C ARG A 317 -19.72 -8.75 6.58
N PHE A 318 -19.49 -7.72 5.77
CA PHE A 318 -20.32 -6.52 5.70
C PHE A 318 -21.22 -6.47 4.45
N SER A 319 -21.33 -7.56 3.70
CA SER A 319 -22.18 -7.63 2.50
C SER A 319 -23.68 -7.68 2.82
N HIS A 320 -24.48 -7.25 1.85
CA HIS A 320 -25.94 -7.07 1.87
C HIS A 320 -26.77 -8.29 2.29
N ASN A 321 -26.18 -9.49 2.24
CA ASN A 321 -26.87 -10.69 2.69
C ASN A 321 -26.95 -10.78 4.21
N THR A 322 -26.43 -9.83 5.00
CA THR A 322 -26.49 -9.89 6.46
C THR A 322 -27.01 -8.59 7.08
N TYR A 323 -28.08 -8.65 7.88
CA TYR A 323 -28.53 -7.56 8.77
C TYR A 323 -28.65 -8.11 10.18
N ASN A 324 -27.97 -7.47 11.16
CA ASN A 324 -27.86 -7.97 12.53
C ASN A 324 -27.53 -9.48 12.60
N ASP A 325 -26.44 -9.88 11.92
CA ASP A 325 -25.94 -11.26 11.91
C ASP A 325 -26.90 -12.33 11.36
N LYS A 326 -28.00 -11.93 10.71
CA LYS A 326 -28.95 -12.84 10.05
C LYS A 326 -28.89 -12.70 8.54
N ILE A 327 -28.90 -13.83 7.85
CA ILE A 327 -29.01 -13.85 6.40
C ILE A 327 -30.38 -13.29 6.01
N ILE A 328 -30.41 -12.21 5.22
CA ILE A 328 -31.66 -11.74 4.63
C ILE A 328 -31.90 -12.60 3.39
N SER A 329 -32.69 -13.67 3.56
CA SER A 329 -33.19 -14.51 2.47
C SER A 329 -34.41 -13.90 1.79
#